data_AF-A0AA42YVH7-F1
#
_entry.id   AF-A0AA42YVH7-F1
#
_cell.length_a   1.000
_cell.length_b   1.000
_cell.length_c   1.000
_cell.angle_alpha   90.00
_cell.angle_beta   90.00
_cell.angle_gamma   90.00
#
_symmetry.space_group_name_H-M   'P 1'
#
loop_
_entity.id
_entity.type
_entity.pdbx_description
1 polymer ?
#
loop_
_entity_poly.entity_id
_entity_poly.type
_entity_poly.pdbx_seq_one_letter_code
_entity_poly.pdbx_strand_id
1 'polypeptide(L)'
;MIVEIELDRGDKAEIDSLEGNMLTFRSPRAFPPGAPIRFSVMIDEHRRAFEGRSIGATRIEGDLFEVRMRFVNLRRDDREALLAAMRS
;
A
#
# COMPACT_ATOMS: atom_id res chain seq x y z
N MET A 1 4.71 2.66 13.43
CA MET A 1 4.26 1.24 13.54
C MET A 1 4.24 0.62 12.16
N ILE A 2 4.27 -0.71 12.06
CA ILE A 2 4.08 -1.42 10.79
C ILE A 2 2.57 -1.50 10.51
N VAL A 3 2.11 -0.93 9.39
CA VAL A 3 0.70 -1.02 8.98
C VAL A 3 0.57 -2.17 7.98
N GLU A 4 -0.09 -3.24 8.41
CA GLU A 4 -0.40 -4.38 7.54
C GLU A 4 -1.59 -4.04 6.64
N ILE A 5 -1.48 -4.36 5.36
CA ILE A 5 -2.52 -4.21 4.36
C ILE A 5 -2.82 -5.56 3.71
N GLU A 6 -4.08 -5.75 3.33
CA GLU A 6 -4.54 -6.92 2.59
C GLU A 6 -4.67 -6.55 1.11
N LEU A 7 -3.86 -7.15 0.26
CA LEU A 7 -3.95 -7.03 -1.19
C LEU A 7 -5.16 -7.84 -1.70
N ASP A 8 -5.67 -7.51 -2.89
CA ASP A 8 -6.86 -8.14 -3.53
C ASP A 8 -6.88 -9.68 -3.51
N ARG A 9 -5.70 -10.32 -3.52
CA ARG A 9 -5.55 -11.78 -3.56
C ARG A 9 -5.41 -12.43 -2.18
N GLY A 10 -5.58 -11.67 -1.10
CA GLY A 10 -5.36 -12.12 0.28
C GLY A 10 -3.89 -12.09 0.71
N ASP A 11 -2.98 -11.66 -0.18
CA ASP A 11 -1.58 -11.45 0.17
C ASP A 11 -1.48 -10.30 1.20
N LYS A 12 -0.71 -10.53 2.26
CA LYS A 12 -0.40 -9.49 3.24
C LYS A 12 0.82 -8.69 2.78
N ALA A 13 0.75 -7.39 2.96
CA ALA A 13 1.85 -6.48 2.69
C ALA A 13 1.97 -5.45 3.83
N GLU A 14 3.11 -4.79 3.90
CA GLU A 14 3.41 -3.83 4.96
C GLU A 14 3.71 -2.47 4.36
N ILE A 15 3.01 -1.42 4.80
CA ILE A 15 3.31 -0.06 4.35
C ILE A 15 4.61 0.41 4.99
N ASP A 16 5.46 0.99 4.15
CA ASP A 16 6.73 1.58 4.53
C ASP A 16 6.65 3.11 4.56
N SER A 17 6.17 3.72 3.46
CA SER A 17 6.06 5.19 3.36
C SER A 17 4.88 5.67 2.53
N LEU A 18 4.41 6.88 2.84
CA LEU A 18 3.34 7.57 2.12
C LEU A 18 3.76 9.03 1.87
N GLU A 19 4.04 9.35 0.61
CA GLU A 19 4.54 10.66 0.18
C GLU A 19 3.61 11.26 -0.88
N GLY A 20 2.83 12.28 -0.47
CA GLY A 20 1.82 12.89 -1.34
C GLY A 20 0.78 11.87 -1.79
N ASN A 21 0.89 11.41 -3.04
CA ASN A 21 0.02 10.42 -3.69
C ASN A 21 0.76 9.10 -4.02
N MET A 22 1.96 8.91 -3.47
CA MET A 22 2.76 7.69 -3.65
C MET A 22 2.81 6.89 -2.35
N LEU A 23 2.59 5.59 -2.47
CA LEU A 23 2.72 4.63 -1.39
C LEU A 23 3.86 3.67 -1.71
N THR A 24 4.71 3.42 -0.73
CA THR A 24 5.72 2.36 -0.76
C THR A 24 5.33 1.31 0.25
N PHE A 25 5.30 0.05 -0.17
CA PHE A 25 4.98 -1.09 0.69
C PHE A 25 5.82 -2.31 0.33
N ARG A 26 6.03 -3.19 1.29
CA ARG A 26 6.73 -4.46 1.11
C ARG A 26 5.73 -5.58 0.86
N SER A 27 5.98 -6.38 -0.16
CA SER A 27 5.09 -7.45 -0.61
C SER A 27 5.88 -8.71 -0.97
N PRO A 28 5.36 -9.92 -0.73
CA PRO A 28 5.97 -11.18 -1.19
C PRO A 28 5.93 -11.31 -2.72
N ARG A 29 5.21 -10.41 -3.40
CA ARG A 29 4.98 -10.43 -4.84
C ARG A 29 5.44 -9.13 -5.50
N ALA A 30 6.08 -9.28 -6.66
CA ALA A 30 6.39 -8.19 -7.57
C ALA A 30 5.15 -7.74 -8.37
N PHE A 31 5.04 -6.43 -8.59
CA PHE A 31 4.00 -5.83 -9.44
C PHE A 31 4.66 -5.12 -10.62
N PRO A 32 4.41 -5.53 -11.88
CA PRO A 32 4.99 -4.86 -13.03
C PRO A 32 4.50 -3.40 -13.13
N PRO A 33 5.29 -2.47 -13.68
CA PRO A 33 4.87 -1.08 -13.86
C PRO A 33 3.53 -0.97 -14.61
N GLY A 34 2.65 -0.10 -14.13
CA GLY A 34 1.28 0.09 -14.65
C GLY A 34 0.25 -0.95 -14.17
N ALA A 35 0.68 -2.03 -13.52
CA ALA A 35 -0.24 -3.03 -12.98
C ALA A 35 -1.21 -2.40 -11.97
N PRO A 36 -2.50 -2.76 -12.02
CA PRO A 36 -3.44 -2.35 -10.98
C PRO A 36 -3.04 -2.99 -9.65
N ILE A 37 -3.00 -2.18 -8.60
CA ILE A 37 -2.84 -2.61 -7.22
C ILE A 37 -4.09 -2.18 -6.47
N ARG A 38 -4.75 -3.15 -5.84
CA ARG A 38 -5.87 -2.91 -4.94
C ARG A 38 -5.54 -3.52 -3.60
N PHE A 39 -5.81 -2.76 -2.56
CA PHE A 39 -5.65 -3.22 -1.20
C PHE A 39 -6.70 -2.62 -0.29
N SER A 40 -6.88 -3.24 0.87
CA SER A 40 -7.69 -2.70 1.94
C SER A 40 -6.95 -2.76 3.27
N VAL A 41 -7.31 -1.84 4.15
CA VAL A 41 -6.73 -1.72 5.49
C VAL A 41 -7.85 -1.40 6.48
N MET A 42 -7.75 -1.99 7.67
CA MET A 42 -8.62 -1.66 8.80
C MET A 42 -8.05 -0.44 9.52
N ILE A 43 -8.79 0.67 9.53
CA ILE A 43 -8.42 1.90 10.24
C ILE A 43 -9.64 2.32 11.06
N ASP A 44 -9.48 2.50 12.38
CA ASP A 44 -10.56 2.86 13.30
C ASP A 44 -11.81 1.97 13.16
N GLU A 45 -11.61 0.64 13.13
CA GLU A 45 -12.68 -0.36 12.93
C GLU A 45 -13.41 -0.28 11.56
N HIS A 46 -12.99 0.60 10.67
CA HIS A 46 -13.53 0.74 9.32
C HIS A 46 -12.59 0.17 8.27
N ARG A 47 -13.13 -0.70 7.39
CA ARG A 47 -12.40 -1.18 6.22
C ARG A 47 -12.36 -0.10 5.15
N ARG A 48 -11.18 0.40 4.81
CA ARG A 48 -10.95 1.33 3.71
C ARG A 48 -10.29 0.62 2.54
N ALA A 49 -10.72 0.93 1.31
CA ALA A 49 -10.23 0.29 0.09
C ALA A 49 -9.53 1.32 -0.80
N PHE A 50 -8.36 0.94 -1.29
CA PHE A 50 -7.47 1.77 -2.08
C PHE A 50 -7.14 1.10 -3.40
N GLU A 51 -7.07 1.91 -4.45
CA GLU A 51 -6.62 1.49 -5.77
C GLU A 51 -5.49 2.40 -6.25
N GLY A 52 -4.54 1.82 -6.96
CA GLY A 52 -3.56 2.57 -7.69
C GLY A 52 -2.85 1.76 -8.76
N ARG A 53 -1.81 2.38 -9.30
CA ARG A 53 -0.97 1.80 -10.35
C ARG A 53 0.44 1.62 -9.81
N SER A 54 0.98 0.42 -10.03
CA SER A 54 2.39 0.16 -9.78
C SER A 54 3.24 1.13 -10.59
N ILE A 55 4.21 1.76 -9.95
CA ILE A 55 5.27 2.52 -10.59
C ILE A 55 6.45 1.58 -10.87
N GLY A 56 6.71 0.65 -9.95
CA GLY A 56 7.73 -0.37 -10.07
C GLY A 56 7.85 -1.19 -8.80
N ALA A 57 8.60 -2.28 -8.90
CA ALA A 57 8.94 -3.14 -7.77
C ALA A 57 10.42 -3.49 -7.84
N THR A 58 11.11 -3.36 -6.71
CA THR A 58 12.51 -3.74 -6.56
C THR A 58 12.60 -4.89 -5.57
N ARG A 59 13.32 -5.97 -5.92
CA ARG A 59 13.57 -7.05 -4.96
C ARG A 59 14.48 -6.53 -3.85
N ILE A 60 14.13 -6.80 -2.61
CA ILE A 60 14.91 -6.46 -1.42
C ILE A 60 15.40 -7.75 -0.74
N GLU A 61 15.71 -7.71 0.55
CA GLU A 61 16.16 -8.89 1.30
C GLU A 61 15.13 -10.04 1.28
N GLY A 62 15.66 -11.25 1.09
CA GLY A 62 14.86 -12.48 1.01
C GLY A 62 13.98 -12.57 -0.25
N ASP A 63 12.70 -12.88 -0.02
CA ASP A 63 11.68 -13.05 -1.06
C ASP A 63 10.66 -11.90 -1.08
N LEU A 64 11.05 -10.73 -0.56
CA LEU A 64 10.22 -9.53 -0.54
C LEU A 64 10.59 -8.57 -1.67
N PHE A 65 9.60 -7.80 -2.08
CA PHE A 65 9.69 -6.71 -3.03
C PHE A 65 9.26 -5.42 -2.35
N GLU A 66 10.06 -4.38 -2.50
CA GLU A 66 9.61 -3.00 -2.27
C GLU A 66 8.81 -2.57 -3.50
N VAL A 67 7.53 -2.29 -3.30
CA VAL A 67 6.59 -1.91 -4.35
C VAL A 67 6.22 -0.45 -4.16
N ARG A 68 6.39 0.34 -5.22
CA ARG A 68 5.96 1.73 -5.26
C ARG A 68 4.72 1.82 -6.10
N MET A 69 3.66 2.44 -5.58
CA MET A 69 2.43 2.67 -6.30
C MET A 69 2.00 4.14 -6.21
N ARG A 70 1.22 4.57 -7.20
CA ARG A 70 0.51 5.85 -7.18
C ARG A 70 -0.98 5.60 -7.08
N PHE A 71 -1.66 6.22 -6.11
CA PHE A 71 -3.10 6.03 -6.00
C PHE A 71 -3.86 6.66 -7.16
N VAL A 72 -4.98 6.05 -7.51
CA VAL A 72 -5.96 6.59 -8.46
C VAL A 72 -7.24 7.08 -7.77
N ASN A 73 -7.50 6.66 -6.54
CA ASN A 73 -8.72 6.99 -5.80
C ASN A 73 -8.45 7.61 -4.41
N LEU A 74 -7.26 8.14 -4.15
CA LEU A 74 -6.91 8.69 -2.83
C LEU A 74 -7.70 9.96 -2.54
N ARG A 75 -8.65 9.85 -1.60
CA ARG A 75 -9.36 11.00 -1.05
C ARG A 75 -8.54 11.62 0.08
N ARG A 76 -8.81 12.89 0.38
CA ARG A 76 -8.13 13.61 1.47
C ARG A 76 -8.33 12.90 2.81
N ASP A 77 -9.56 12.55 3.16
CA ASP A 77 -9.88 11.91 4.44
C ASP A 77 -9.23 10.52 4.56
N ASP A 78 -9.19 9.76 3.45
CA ASP A 78 -8.51 8.46 3.41
C ASP A 78 -6.99 8.61 3.58
N ARG A 79 -6.40 9.65 2.99
CA ARG A 79 -4.98 9.96 3.16
C ARG A 79 -4.65 10.33 4.60
N GLU A 80 -5.47 11.18 5.22
CA GLU A 80 -5.28 11.60 6.62
C GLU A 80 -5.41 10.42 7.57
N ALA A 81 -6.42 9.55 7.36
CA ALA A 81 -6.60 8.32 8.13
C ALA A 81 -5.41 7.35 7.97
N LEU A 82 -4.91 7.16 6.74
CA LEU A 82 -3.77 6.29 6.49
C LEU A 82 -2.48 6.83 7.13
N LEU A 83 -2.25 8.14 7.05
CA LEU A 83 -1.11 8.79 7.72
C LEU A 83 -1.21 8.68 9.24
N ALA A 84 -2.40 8.80 9.81
CA ALA A 84 -2.62 8.62 11.24
C ALA A 84 -2.29 7.17 11.66
N ALA A 85 -2.79 6.18 10.91
CA ALA A 85 -2.53 4.76 11.16
C ALA A 85 -1.02 4.40 11.10
N MET A 86 -0.24 5.06 10.25
CA MET A 86 1.21 4.85 10.17
C MET A 86 1.99 5.46 11.36
N ARG A 87 1.42 6.46 12.02
CA ARG A 87 2.05 7.20 13.14
C ARG A 87 1.72 6.63 14.51
N SER A 88 0.54 6.05 14.66
CA SER A 88 0.14 5.28 15.86
C SER A 88 1.11 4.14 16.11
#